data_AF-A0A7C6WR48-F1
#
_entry.id   AF-A0A7C6WR48-F1
#
_cell.length_a   1.000
_cell.length_b   1.000
_cell.length_c   1.000
_cell.angle_alpha   90.00
_cell.angle_beta   90.00
_cell.angle_gamma   90.00
#
_symmetry.space_group_name_H-M   'P 1'
#
loop_
_entity.id
_entity.type
_entity.pdbx_description
1 polymer ?
#
loop_
_entity_poly.entity_id
_entity_poly.type
_entity_poly.pdbx_seq_one_letter_code
_entity_poly.pdbx_strand_id
1 'polypeptide(L)'
;MRRTLGFLLAVLITFSACIAHATDGMARDLSAECTFHVVANGWMVERLTDRDYSSRWRGENGGNRLEIRSPEPIYGLYVCWRDEPPAFRLEAFVDGAWREAAAHPAGEKVHVLYPVDGHKRVRLVAEQRNSKRFAMSEIFVLGQGTPPPWVQQWQDPLPKAELMVIFAHPDDEVLWMGGTLPRYAGQEQRDVVTELMT
;
A
#
# COMPACT_ATOMS: atom_id res chain seq x y z
N MET A 1 -16.30 -18.19 41.59
CA MET A 1 -16.40 -16.92 40.83
C MET A 1 -15.12 -16.07 40.79
N ARG A 2 -13.93 -16.55 41.21
CA ARG A 2 -12.66 -15.77 41.14
C ARG A 2 -11.64 -16.25 40.09
N ARG A 3 -11.92 -17.33 39.35
CA ARG A 3 -10.99 -17.91 38.35
C ARG A 3 -11.41 -17.68 36.89
N THR A 4 -12.63 -17.21 36.64
CA THR A 4 -13.12 -16.86 35.29
C THR A 4 -12.92 -15.39 34.93
N LEU A 5 -12.68 -14.53 35.93
CA LEU A 5 -12.47 -13.09 35.72
C LEU A 5 -11.07 -12.75 35.15
N GLY A 6 -10.08 -13.62 35.38
CA GLY A 6 -8.72 -13.45 34.84
C GLY A 6 -8.61 -13.73 33.35
N PHE A 7 -9.51 -14.55 32.78
CA PHE A 7 -9.51 -14.85 31.34
C PHE A 7 -10.18 -13.77 30.50
N LEU A 8 -11.18 -13.05 31.03
CA LEU A 8 -11.78 -11.93 30.31
C LEU A 8 -10.87 -10.69 30.25
N LEU A 9 -10.01 -10.49 31.25
CA LEU A 9 -9.05 -9.38 31.25
C LEU A 9 -7.84 -9.65 30.33
N ALA A 10 -7.50 -10.91 30.07
CA ALA A 10 -6.43 -11.29 29.15
C ALA A 10 -6.83 -11.18 27.67
N VAL A 11 -8.12 -11.35 27.35
CA VAL A 11 -8.64 -11.24 25.97
C VAL A 11 -8.83 -9.77 25.54
N LEU A 12 -9.04 -8.85 26.49
CA LEU A 12 -9.15 -7.41 26.18
C LEU A 12 -7.78 -6.71 25.98
N ILE A 13 -6.67 -7.31 26.42
CA ILE A 13 -5.33 -6.70 26.28
C ILE A 13 -4.65 -7.12 24.95
N THR A 14 -5.09 -8.20 24.30
CA THR A 14 -4.54 -8.64 23.01
C THR A 14 -5.14 -7.94 21.79
N PHE A 15 -6.19 -7.13 21.96
CA PHE A 15 -6.75 -6.30 20.88
C PHE A 15 -6.12 -4.89 20.81
N SER A 16 -5.07 -4.64 21.60
CA SER A 16 -4.37 -3.35 21.69
C SER A 16 -2.98 -3.40 21.04
N ALA A 17 -2.86 -4.06 19.89
CA ALA A 17 -1.64 -4.02 19.05
C ALA A 17 -1.85 -3.32 17.69
N CYS A 18 -3.04 -2.76 17.45
CA CYS A 18 -3.30 -1.85 16.34
C CYS A 18 -3.72 -0.47 16.87
N ILE A 19 -2.92 0.11 17.76
CA ILE A 19 -2.97 1.57 17.91
C ILE A 19 -2.18 2.13 16.73
N ALA A 20 -2.86 2.25 15.59
CA ALA A 20 -2.54 3.32 14.68
C ALA A 20 -2.64 4.59 15.52
N HIS A 21 -1.51 5.18 15.87
CA HIS A 21 -1.50 6.52 16.43
C HIS A 21 -1.99 7.44 15.32
N ALA A 22 -3.32 7.61 15.23
CA ALA A 22 -3.93 8.64 14.41
C ALA A 22 -3.48 9.98 15.02
N THR A 23 -2.38 10.52 14.50
CA THR A 23 -2.10 11.94 14.66
C THR A 23 -3.22 12.70 13.95
N ASP A 24 -3.64 13.81 14.54
CA ASP A 24 -4.89 14.56 14.28
C ASP A 24 -4.93 15.27 12.90
N GLY A 25 -4.25 14.74 11.88
CA GLY A 25 -4.15 15.33 10.54
C GLY A 25 -3.85 14.28 9.46
N MET A 26 -4.26 14.61 8.23
CA MET A 26 -3.91 13.83 7.04
C MET A 26 -2.39 13.83 6.84
N ALA A 27 -1.83 12.69 6.48
CA ALA A 27 -0.42 12.57 6.16
C ALA A 27 -0.08 13.46 4.97
N ARG A 28 0.97 14.27 5.12
CA ARG A 28 1.46 15.14 4.06
C ARG A 28 2.13 14.30 2.97
N ASP A 29 1.89 14.65 1.71
CA ASP A 29 2.69 14.16 0.59
C ASP A 29 4.05 14.90 0.59
N LEU A 30 5.13 14.16 0.80
CA LEU A 30 6.52 14.61 0.86
C LEU A 30 7.28 14.35 -0.47
N SER A 31 6.60 13.86 -1.50
CA SER A 31 7.26 13.32 -2.70
C SER A 31 8.08 14.37 -3.43
N ALA A 32 7.59 15.61 -3.49
CA ALA A 32 8.26 16.73 -4.17
C ALA A 32 9.53 17.18 -3.44
N GLU A 33 9.61 16.98 -2.13
CA GLU A 33 10.77 17.33 -1.31
C GLU A 33 11.79 16.18 -1.19
N CYS A 34 11.44 14.99 -1.67
CA CYS A 34 12.30 13.81 -1.61
C CYS A 34 13.29 13.74 -2.77
N THR A 35 14.43 13.08 -2.55
CA THR A 35 15.37 12.71 -3.61
C THR A 35 15.39 11.21 -3.82
N PHE A 36 15.27 10.79 -5.08
CA PHE A 36 15.25 9.39 -5.49
C PHE A 36 16.59 9.01 -6.13
N HIS A 37 17.18 7.92 -5.65
CA HIS A 37 18.44 7.38 -6.16
C HIS A 37 18.23 5.96 -6.69
N VAL A 38 18.55 5.75 -7.96
CA VAL A 38 18.41 4.47 -8.66
C VAL A 38 19.77 3.99 -9.15
N VAL A 39 19.95 2.67 -9.21
CA VAL A 39 21.21 2.07 -9.71
C VAL A 39 21.26 2.01 -11.23
N ALA A 40 20.10 1.97 -11.89
CA ALA A 40 20.00 1.92 -13.34
C ALA A 40 18.86 2.82 -13.83
N ASN A 41 18.95 3.22 -15.10
CA ASN A 41 17.97 4.08 -15.76
C ASN A 41 17.71 5.40 -14.99
N GLY A 42 18.78 6.05 -14.53
CA GLY A 42 18.67 7.33 -13.80
C GLY A 42 17.96 8.43 -14.59
N TRP A 43 18.04 8.43 -15.91
CA TRP A 43 17.31 9.36 -16.77
C TRP A 43 15.78 9.19 -16.73
N MET A 44 15.28 8.05 -16.21
CA MET A 44 13.85 7.80 -15.99
C MET A 44 13.41 8.12 -14.56
N VAL A 45 14.28 8.62 -13.68
CA VAL A 45 13.96 8.76 -12.25
C VAL A 45 12.79 9.73 -12.00
N GLU A 46 12.64 10.75 -12.81
CA GLU A 46 11.54 11.73 -12.71
C GLU A 46 10.17 11.09 -12.91
N ARG A 47 10.11 9.94 -13.61
CA ARG A 47 8.89 9.16 -13.83
C ARG A 47 8.35 8.46 -12.58
N LEU A 48 9.08 8.54 -11.47
CA LEU A 48 8.61 8.06 -10.18
C LEU A 48 7.64 9.04 -9.51
N THR A 49 7.59 10.29 -9.98
CA THR A 49 6.80 11.38 -9.38
C THR A 49 6.17 12.31 -10.42
N ASP A 50 6.03 11.88 -11.68
CA ASP A 50 5.58 12.73 -12.80
C ASP A 50 4.04 12.82 -12.92
N ARG A 51 3.30 12.11 -12.05
CA ARG A 51 1.84 12.00 -12.05
C ARG A 51 1.26 11.31 -13.30
N ASP A 52 2.08 10.64 -14.11
CA ASP A 52 1.65 9.93 -15.31
C ASP A 52 1.72 8.40 -15.11
N TYR A 53 0.56 7.77 -14.87
CA TYR A 53 0.49 6.32 -14.67
C TYR A 53 0.76 5.49 -15.94
N SER A 54 0.87 6.12 -17.12
CA SER A 54 1.31 5.47 -18.36
C SER A 54 2.83 5.45 -18.50
N SER A 55 3.51 6.35 -17.78
CA SER A 55 4.95 6.46 -17.60
C SER A 55 5.45 5.42 -16.58
N ARG A 56 6.78 5.20 -16.54
CA ARG A 56 7.43 4.30 -15.58
C ARG A 56 8.94 4.47 -15.47
N TRP A 57 9.45 4.31 -14.26
CA TRP A 57 10.82 3.89 -14.02
C TRP A 57 10.95 2.36 -14.01
N ARG A 58 12.11 1.83 -14.39
CA ARG A 58 12.40 0.39 -14.38
C ARG A 58 13.83 0.08 -13.98
N GLY A 59 13.99 -0.88 -13.08
CA GLY A 59 15.26 -1.46 -12.65
C GLY A 59 15.89 -2.46 -13.65
N GLU A 60 16.01 -2.11 -14.92
CA GLU A 60 16.77 -2.93 -15.89
C GLU A 60 18.29 -2.83 -15.64
N ASN A 61 19.11 -3.61 -16.36
CA ASN A 61 20.58 -3.52 -16.34
C ASN A 61 21.23 -3.54 -14.95
N GLY A 62 20.77 -4.42 -14.06
CA GLY A 62 21.31 -4.58 -12.70
C GLY A 62 20.64 -3.73 -11.64
N GLY A 63 19.70 -2.86 -12.04
CA GLY A 63 18.95 -2.01 -11.12
C GLY A 63 17.98 -2.79 -10.25
N ASN A 64 18.36 -3.15 -9.03
CA ASN A 64 17.47 -3.87 -8.11
C ASN A 64 17.06 -3.04 -6.90
N ARG A 65 17.36 -1.74 -6.89
CA ARG A 65 17.07 -0.87 -5.75
C ARG A 65 16.62 0.52 -6.15
N LEU A 66 15.72 1.06 -5.35
CA LEU A 66 15.30 2.46 -5.32
C LEU A 66 15.54 2.99 -3.90
N GLU A 67 16.46 3.93 -3.74
CA GLU A 67 16.68 4.64 -2.48
C GLU A 67 15.92 5.97 -2.48
N ILE A 68 15.31 6.29 -1.34
CA ILE A 68 14.50 7.48 -1.12
C ILE A 68 15.08 8.22 0.08
N ARG A 69 15.32 9.52 -0.07
CA ARG A 69 15.70 10.40 1.02
C ARG A 69 14.67 11.50 1.16
N SER A 70 14.19 11.68 2.37
CA SER A 70 13.23 12.70 2.72
C SER A 70 13.84 13.69 3.73
N PRO A 71 13.52 14.98 3.66
CA PRO A 71 13.89 15.94 4.70
C PRO A 71 13.16 15.65 6.03
N GLU A 72 12.02 14.97 5.97
CA GLU A 72 11.15 14.63 7.11
C GLU A 72 11.01 13.11 7.29
N PRO A 73 10.70 12.62 8.51
CA PRO A 73 10.44 11.20 8.74
C PRO A 73 9.35 10.64 7.81
N ILE A 74 9.65 9.52 7.15
CA ILE A 74 8.71 8.82 6.26
C ILE A 74 7.89 7.83 7.10
N TYR A 75 6.57 7.84 6.93
CA TYR A 75 5.66 6.90 7.59
C TYR A 75 4.86 6.04 6.60
N GLY A 76 4.90 6.35 5.31
CA GLY A 76 4.29 5.52 4.28
C GLY A 76 4.96 5.69 2.92
N LEU A 77 5.05 4.58 2.17
CA LEU A 77 5.36 4.58 0.75
C LEU A 77 4.14 4.04 0.01
N TYR A 78 3.45 4.90 -0.73
CA TYR A 78 2.37 4.45 -1.61
C TYR A 78 2.95 4.20 -3.00
N VAL A 79 3.14 2.92 -3.35
CA VAL A 79 3.81 2.49 -4.57
C VAL A 79 2.77 2.07 -5.58
N CYS A 80 2.83 2.67 -6.77
CA CYS A 80 2.04 2.29 -7.93
C CYS A 80 2.92 1.45 -8.85
N TRP A 81 2.87 0.13 -8.66
CA TRP A 81 3.63 -0.83 -9.42
C TRP A 81 3.18 -0.86 -10.89
N ARG A 82 4.14 -0.80 -11.80
CA ARG A 82 3.90 -1.17 -13.20
C ARG A 82 4.10 -2.66 -13.41
N ASP A 83 5.18 -3.17 -12.84
CA ASP A 83 5.46 -4.59 -12.72
C ASP A 83 6.09 -4.78 -11.34
N GLU A 84 5.41 -5.48 -10.44
CA GLU A 84 5.89 -5.78 -9.08
C GLU A 84 6.84 -6.99 -9.09
N PRO A 85 7.96 -6.94 -8.35
CA PRO A 85 8.91 -8.04 -8.31
C PRO A 85 8.33 -9.20 -7.49
N PRO A 86 8.74 -10.46 -7.77
CA PRO A 86 8.27 -11.64 -7.01
C PRO A 86 8.46 -11.53 -5.49
N ALA A 87 9.47 -10.78 -5.06
CA ALA A 87 9.69 -10.39 -3.68
C ALA A 87 10.60 -9.15 -3.63
N PHE A 88 10.45 -8.34 -2.59
CA PHE A 88 11.35 -7.23 -2.29
C PHE A 88 11.41 -6.96 -0.78
N ARG A 89 12.43 -6.19 -0.38
CA ARG A 89 12.57 -5.71 1.00
C ARG A 89 12.45 -4.20 1.07
N LEU A 90 11.81 -3.72 2.12
CA LEU A 90 11.92 -2.36 2.60
C LEU A 90 13.05 -2.33 3.63
N GLU A 91 14.07 -1.52 3.37
CA GLU A 91 15.20 -1.35 4.26
C GLU A 91 15.32 0.12 4.68
N ALA A 92 15.66 0.36 5.95
CA ALA A 92 15.90 1.67 6.50
C ALA A 92 17.39 1.86 6.82
N PHE A 93 17.89 3.09 6.69
CA PHE A 93 19.25 3.42 7.07
C PHE A 93 19.30 3.86 8.54
N VAL A 94 19.86 3.01 9.40
CA VAL A 94 19.91 3.18 10.85
C VAL A 94 21.35 2.96 11.33
N ASP A 95 21.87 3.90 12.13
CA ASP A 95 23.24 3.86 12.70
C ASP A 95 24.35 3.61 11.66
N GLY A 96 24.23 4.21 10.47
CA GLY A 96 25.24 4.08 9.41
C GLY A 96 25.15 2.80 8.57
N ALA A 97 24.16 1.93 8.83
CA ALA A 97 23.96 0.69 8.09
C ALA A 97 22.51 0.56 7.58
N TRP A 98 22.35 -0.21 6.50
CA TRP A 98 21.02 -0.62 6.04
C TRP A 98 20.53 -1.78 6.90
N ARG A 99 19.31 -1.67 7.40
CA ARG A 99 18.62 -2.73 8.14
C ARG A 99 17.28 -3.02 7.47
N GLU A 100 16.92 -4.29 7.40
CA GLU A 100 15.61 -4.70 6.93
C GLU A 100 14.54 -4.22 7.92
N ALA A 101 13.55 -3.50 7.41
CA ALA A 101 12.36 -3.08 8.16
C ALA A 101 11.20 -4.03 7.88
N ALA A 102 11.06 -4.48 6.63
CA ALA A 102 10.07 -5.47 6.22
C ALA A 102 10.50 -6.22 4.96
N ALA A 103 10.00 -7.45 4.82
CA ALA A 103 10.08 -8.24 3.60
C ALA A 103 8.67 -8.46 3.05
N HIS A 104 8.51 -8.34 1.73
CA HIS A 104 7.23 -8.45 1.05
C HIS A 104 7.34 -9.47 -0.08
N PRO A 105 6.47 -10.50 -0.11
CA PRO A 105 6.26 -11.28 -1.33
C PRO A 105 5.53 -10.43 -2.37
N ALA A 106 5.52 -10.87 -3.63
CA ALA A 106 4.65 -10.28 -4.63
C ALA A 106 3.19 -10.33 -4.16
N GLY A 107 2.51 -9.20 -4.29
CA GLY A 107 1.08 -9.09 -4.08
C GLY A 107 0.29 -9.24 -5.39
N GLU A 108 -1.02 -9.10 -5.25
CA GLU A 108 -1.96 -9.05 -6.38
C GLU A 108 -2.41 -7.60 -6.66
N LYS A 109 -1.97 -6.65 -5.83
CA LYS A 109 -2.41 -5.26 -5.81
C LYS A 109 -1.40 -4.40 -6.57
N VAL A 110 -1.87 -3.67 -7.58
CA VAL A 110 -1.01 -2.78 -8.38
C VAL A 110 -0.60 -1.53 -7.62
N HIS A 111 -1.43 -1.04 -6.69
CA HIS A 111 -1.17 0.13 -5.88
C HIS A 111 -1.19 -0.28 -4.40
N VAL A 112 -0.12 -0.04 -3.66
CA VAL A 112 0.01 -0.53 -2.28
C VAL A 112 0.66 0.53 -1.39
N LEU A 113 0.05 0.77 -0.23
CA LEU A 113 0.66 1.56 0.84
C LEU A 113 1.49 0.64 1.75
N TYR A 114 2.81 0.83 1.76
CA TYR A 114 3.72 0.17 2.69
C TYR A 114 4.02 1.09 3.87
N PRO A 115 3.75 0.67 5.12
CA PRO A 115 4.08 1.48 6.29
C PRO A 115 5.59 1.58 6.49
N VAL A 116 6.04 2.70 7.04
CA VAL A 116 7.43 2.97 7.41
C VAL A 116 7.48 3.50 8.84
N ASP A 117 8.54 3.18 9.59
CA ASP A 117 8.67 3.58 10.99
C ASP A 117 9.51 4.86 11.17
N GLY A 118 9.08 5.96 10.56
CA GLY A 118 9.64 7.30 10.81
C GLY A 118 11.09 7.51 10.34
N HIS A 119 11.55 6.77 9.32
CA HIS A 119 12.92 6.89 8.82
C HIS A 119 13.04 7.94 7.70
N LYS A 120 14.14 8.69 7.66
CA LYS A 120 14.40 9.70 6.62
C LYS A 120 15.07 9.15 5.36
N ARG A 121 15.67 7.96 5.45
CA ARG A 121 16.38 7.30 4.36
C ARG A 121 16.01 5.83 4.31
N VAL A 122 15.28 5.46 3.27
CA VAL A 122 14.78 4.11 3.06
C VAL A 122 15.12 3.64 1.65
N ARG A 123 15.02 2.34 1.40
CA ARG A 123 15.11 1.79 0.05
C ARG A 123 14.21 0.58 -0.13
N LEU A 124 13.68 0.44 -1.35
CA LEU A 124 13.09 -0.78 -1.85
C LEU A 124 14.18 -1.58 -2.55
N VAL A 125 14.33 -2.86 -2.22
CA VAL A 125 15.32 -3.77 -2.81
C VAL A 125 14.63 -5.01 -3.33
N ALA A 126 14.53 -5.13 -4.67
CA ALA A 126 14.09 -6.37 -5.29
C ALA A 126 15.12 -7.48 -5.03
N GLU A 127 14.63 -8.65 -4.61
CA GLU A 127 15.50 -9.79 -4.30
C GLU A 127 16.16 -10.33 -5.57
N GLN A 128 15.40 -10.40 -6.66
CA GLN A 128 15.91 -10.82 -7.96
C GLN A 128 16.57 -9.64 -8.68
N ARG A 129 17.87 -9.76 -8.94
CA ARG A 129 18.60 -8.85 -9.84
C ARG A 129 18.18 -9.09 -11.29
N ASN A 130 18.24 -8.04 -12.11
CA ASN A 130 17.89 -8.08 -13.54
C ASN A 130 16.45 -8.54 -13.83
N SER A 131 15.56 -8.47 -12.84
CA SER A 131 14.15 -8.75 -13.08
C SER A 131 13.55 -7.62 -13.90
N LYS A 132 12.91 -7.95 -15.01
CA LYS A 132 12.06 -6.99 -15.73
C LYS A 132 10.89 -6.52 -14.84
N ARG A 133 10.62 -7.20 -13.72
CA ARG A 133 9.51 -6.94 -12.82
C ARG A 133 9.84 -5.98 -11.67
N PHE A 134 10.88 -5.15 -11.73
CA PHE A 134 11.06 -4.08 -10.74
C PHE A 134 10.78 -2.73 -11.41
N ALA A 135 9.51 -2.38 -11.55
CA ALA A 135 9.08 -1.19 -12.24
C ALA A 135 7.89 -0.53 -11.55
N MET A 136 7.95 0.79 -11.44
CA MET A 136 6.94 1.62 -10.79
C MET A 136 6.51 2.70 -11.78
N SER A 137 5.21 2.93 -11.86
CA SER A 137 4.64 4.04 -12.61
C SER A 137 4.60 5.32 -11.77
N GLU A 138 4.51 5.20 -10.46
CA GLU A 138 4.48 6.34 -9.53
C GLU A 138 4.83 5.85 -8.12
N ILE A 139 5.42 6.70 -7.29
CA ILE A 139 5.58 6.47 -5.86
C ILE A 139 5.34 7.76 -5.09
N PHE A 140 4.57 7.66 -3.99
CA PHE A 140 4.35 8.75 -3.07
C PHE A 140 5.03 8.48 -1.73
N VAL A 141 5.64 9.51 -1.15
CA VAL A 141 6.28 9.46 0.16
C VAL A 141 5.39 10.21 1.15
N LEU A 142 4.87 9.53 2.16
CA LEU A 142 3.93 10.10 3.12
C LEU A 142 4.61 10.36 4.47
N GLY A 143 4.35 11.54 5.02
CA GLY A 143 4.70 11.89 6.41
C GLY A 143 3.78 11.23 7.43
N GLN A 144 3.90 11.63 8.70
CA GLN A 144 3.04 11.13 9.77
C GLN A 144 1.60 11.60 9.57
N GLY A 145 0.61 10.73 9.79
CA GLY A 145 -0.80 11.08 9.65
C GLY A 145 -1.67 9.93 9.16
N THR A 146 -2.97 10.20 9.05
CA THR A 146 -3.90 9.30 8.36
C THR A 146 -3.65 9.38 6.85
N PRO A 147 -3.56 8.25 6.11
CA PRO A 147 -3.41 8.29 4.66
C PRO A 147 -4.49 9.16 4.01
N PRO A 148 -4.13 10.06 3.07
CA PRO A 148 -5.10 10.88 2.38
C PRO A 148 -6.15 10.05 1.61
N PRO A 149 -7.34 10.61 1.32
CA PRO A 149 -8.43 9.88 0.65
C PRO A 149 -8.09 9.31 -0.74
N TRP A 150 -7.08 9.87 -1.42
CA TRP A 150 -6.62 9.38 -2.72
C TRP A 150 -5.70 8.16 -2.63
N VAL A 151 -5.21 7.81 -1.43
CA VAL A 151 -4.43 6.59 -1.20
C VAL A 151 -5.38 5.41 -1.15
N GLN A 152 -5.25 4.49 -2.10
CA GLN A 152 -6.09 3.30 -2.15
C GLN A 152 -5.74 2.34 -1.01
N GLN A 153 -6.77 1.98 -0.24
CA GLN A 153 -6.68 0.95 0.81
C GLN A 153 -7.52 -0.24 0.39
N TRP A 154 -6.85 -1.23 -0.19
CA TRP A 154 -7.49 -2.44 -0.67
C TRP A 154 -7.84 -3.39 0.47
N GLN A 155 -9.08 -3.85 0.50
CA GLN A 155 -9.45 -5.06 1.24
C GLN A 155 -8.86 -6.28 0.52
N ASP A 156 -8.71 -7.39 1.23
CA ASP A 156 -8.34 -8.64 0.56
C ASP A 156 -9.52 -9.16 -0.26
N PRO A 157 -9.26 -9.68 -1.48
CA PRO A 157 -10.34 -10.19 -2.31
C PRO A 157 -11.00 -11.39 -1.62
N LEU A 158 -12.29 -11.59 -1.88
CA LEU A 158 -12.96 -12.82 -1.49
C LEU A 158 -12.26 -14.00 -2.20
N PRO A 159 -12.02 -15.13 -1.51
CA PRO A 159 -11.43 -16.32 -2.14
C PRO A 159 -12.20 -16.78 -3.39
N LYS A 160 -13.52 -16.55 -3.37
CA LYS A 160 -14.40 -16.70 -4.52
C LYS A 160 -15.63 -15.82 -4.35
N ALA A 161 -15.78 -14.80 -5.19
CA ALA A 161 -17.03 -14.06 -5.27
C ALA A 161 -18.09 -14.87 -6.03
N GLU A 162 -19.30 -14.97 -5.49
CA GLU A 162 -20.46 -15.54 -6.20
C GLU A 162 -21.16 -14.51 -7.09
N LEU A 163 -21.02 -13.22 -6.75
CA LEU A 163 -21.52 -12.11 -7.53
C LEU A 163 -20.57 -10.91 -7.38
N MET A 164 -20.31 -10.23 -8.50
CA MET A 164 -19.63 -8.94 -8.52
C MET A 164 -20.58 -7.91 -9.10
N VAL A 165 -20.76 -6.81 -8.39
CA VAL A 165 -21.63 -5.70 -8.76
C VAL A 165 -20.76 -4.49 -9.06
N ILE A 166 -20.72 -4.09 -10.33
CA ILE A 166 -19.99 -2.89 -10.77
C ILE A 166 -21.01 -1.83 -11.16
N PHE A 167 -20.89 -0.64 -10.60
CA PHE A 167 -21.77 0.50 -10.90
C PHE A 167 -20.95 1.77 -11.16
N ALA A 168 -21.48 2.69 -11.96
CA ALA A 168 -20.75 3.89 -12.37
C ALA A 168 -21.11 5.13 -11.54
N HIS A 169 -22.31 5.16 -11.00
CA HIS A 169 -22.78 6.22 -10.12
C HIS A 169 -23.37 5.63 -8.84
N PRO A 170 -23.17 6.24 -7.66
CA PRO A 170 -23.78 5.76 -6.41
C PRO A 170 -25.30 5.52 -6.51
N ASP A 171 -26.01 6.33 -7.29
CA ASP A 171 -27.45 6.20 -7.48
C ASP A 171 -27.87 4.98 -8.34
N ASP A 172 -26.96 4.38 -9.11
CA ASP A 172 -27.25 3.17 -9.89
C ASP A 172 -27.56 1.99 -8.98
N GLU A 173 -26.94 1.96 -7.79
CA GLU A 173 -27.22 0.96 -6.77
C GLU A 173 -28.69 1.04 -6.37
N VAL A 174 -29.22 2.24 -6.12
CA VAL A 174 -30.62 2.43 -5.73
C VAL A 174 -31.58 2.22 -6.91
N LEU A 175 -31.25 2.73 -8.10
CA LEU A 175 -32.16 2.77 -9.25
C LEU A 175 -32.26 1.44 -10.01
N TRP A 176 -31.13 0.75 -10.17
CA TRP A 176 -31.02 -0.42 -11.05
C TRP A 176 -30.66 -1.70 -10.29
N MET A 177 -29.96 -1.58 -9.16
CA MET A 177 -29.42 -2.72 -8.42
C MET A 177 -29.93 -2.84 -6.98
N GLY A 178 -30.97 -2.08 -6.61
CA GLY A 178 -31.37 -1.92 -5.22
C GLY A 178 -31.97 -3.19 -4.61
N GLY A 179 -32.35 -4.15 -5.45
CA GLY A 179 -32.73 -5.50 -5.04
C GLY A 179 -31.56 -6.49 -5.00
N THR A 180 -30.46 -6.21 -5.70
CA THR A 180 -29.36 -7.15 -5.91
C THR A 180 -28.62 -7.45 -4.61
N LEU A 181 -28.14 -6.43 -3.88
CA LEU A 181 -27.42 -6.66 -2.63
C LEU A 181 -28.32 -7.25 -1.53
N PRO A 182 -29.54 -6.74 -1.29
CA PRO A 182 -30.44 -7.35 -0.30
C PRO A 182 -30.82 -8.78 -0.64
N ARG A 183 -30.95 -9.14 -1.92
CA ARG A 183 -31.24 -10.51 -2.35
C ARG A 183 -30.04 -11.43 -2.14
N TYR A 184 -28.90 -11.11 -2.73
CA TYR A 184 -27.78 -12.03 -2.80
C TYR A 184 -26.96 -12.04 -1.50
N ALA A 185 -26.54 -10.87 -1.01
CA ALA A 185 -25.81 -10.79 0.25
C ALA A 185 -26.74 -10.94 1.46
N GLY A 186 -27.94 -10.34 1.41
CA GLY A 186 -28.89 -10.34 2.53
C GLY A 186 -29.69 -11.63 2.70
N GLN A 187 -30.49 -12.03 1.69
CA GLN A 187 -31.39 -13.18 1.82
C GLN A 187 -30.68 -14.51 1.54
N GLU A 188 -29.88 -14.56 0.48
CA GLU A 188 -29.19 -15.77 0.04
C GLU A 188 -27.83 -15.96 0.72
N GLN A 189 -27.36 -14.97 1.51
CA GLN A 189 -26.10 -15.03 2.28
C GLN A 189 -24.89 -15.41 1.42
N ARG A 190 -24.86 -14.88 0.19
CA ARG A 190 -23.77 -15.11 -0.76
C ARG A 190 -22.61 -14.16 -0.55
N ASP A 191 -21.45 -14.60 -0.98
CA ASP A 191 -20.23 -13.81 -1.05
C ASP A 191 -20.29 -12.83 -2.25
N VAL A 192 -20.56 -11.56 -1.98
CA VAL A 192 -20.73 -10.50 -2.99
C VAL A 192 -19.65 -9.43 -2.87
N VAL A 193 -19.09 -9.01 -4.01
CA VAL A 193 -18.16 -7.87 -4.11
C VAL A 193 -18.84 -6.72 -4.85
N THR A 194 -18.64 -5.50 -4.37
CA THR A 194 -19.17 -4.27 -4.99
C THR A 194 -18.06 -3.30 -5.32
N GLU A 195 -18.09 -2.73 -6.52
CA GLU A 195 -17.09 -1.76 -6.96
C GLU A 195 -17.76 -0.59 -7.70
N LEU A 196 -17.39 0.63 -7.32
CA LEU A 196 -17.82 1.86 -7.98
C LEU A 196 -16.74 2.26 -9.00
N MET A 197 -17.13 2.47 -10.26
CA MET A 197 -16.25 2.98 -11.31
C MET A 197 -16.09 4.50 -11.15
N THR A 198 -15.09 4.92 -10.36
CA THR A 198 -14.68 6.33 -10.25
C THR A 198 -13.26 6.54 -10.74
#